data_AF-A0A2N0QJL4-F1
#
_entry.id   AF-A0A2N0QJL4-F1
#
_cell.length_a   1.000
_cell.length_b   1.000
_cell.length_c   1.000
_cell.angle_alpha   90.00
_cell.angle_beta   90.00
_cell.angle_gamma   90.00
#
_symmetry.space_group_name_H-M   'P 1'
#
loop_
_entity.id
_entity.type
_entity.pdbx_description
1 polymer ?
#
loop_
_entity_poly.entity_id
_entity_poly.type
_entity_poly.pdbx_seq_one_letter_code
_entity_poly.pdbx_strand_id
1 'polypeptide(L)'
;MKNNPEADEEEILEKCKECLIATATSDGVVRAELSALERDEFEKWKHVYFNQQHHDSLYDYFDNQGTSSVPNGHLLIINTFSNINTDVMFCLRKFSCQVDKLSIFKTEAQLSNRVKHFWSEESNDQMLILQCDITTVSTGCIKLAKLIIEQFRKDFIAKKDQMEHIVPMKHACIILHIHREQESTFSSFNFMCG
;
A
#
# COMPACT_ATOMS: atom_id res chain seq x y z
N MET A 1 19.28 -13.79 -0.82
CA MET A 1 18.01 -14.52 -1.03
C MET A 1 18.23 -15.94 -0.56
N LYS A 2 17.56 -16.39 0.50
CA LYS A 2 17.52 -17.81 0.85
C LYS A 2 16.45 -18.42 -0.05
N ASN A 3 16.85 -19.26 -1.00
CA ASN A 3 15.90 -20.03 -1.80
C ASN A 3 15.07 -20.88 -0.84
N ASN A 4 13.73 -20.78 -0.93
CA ASN A 4 12.84 -21.67 -0.21
C ASN A 4 12.87 -23.02 -0.95
N PRO A 5 13.50 -24.07 -0.41
CA PRO A 5 13.73 -25.32 -1.15
C PRO A 5 12.46 -26.13 -1.41
N GLU A 6 11.32 -25.72 -0.86
CA GLU A 6 10.06 -26.45 -0.86
C GLU A 6 8.95 -25.82 -1.71
N ALA A 7 9.15 -24.61 -2.25
CA ALA A 7 8.14 -23.96 -3.07
C ALA A 7 8.28 -24.43 -4.54
N ASP A 8 7.19 -24.97 -5.08
CA ASP A 8 7.09 -25.34 -6.48
C ASP A 8 7.37 -24.12 -7.37
N GLU A 9 8.23 -24.26 -8.37
CA GLU A 9 8.60 -23.17 -9.28
C GLU A 9 7.37 -22.58 -9.97
N GLU A 10 6.37 -23.43 -10.25
CA GLU A 10 5.09 -23.01 -10.83
C GLU A 10 4.27 -22.15 -9.86
N GLU A 11 4.23 -22.50 -8.57
CA GLU A 11 3.56 -21.70 -7.54
C GLU A 11 4.23 -20.33 -7.36
N ILE A 12 5.58 -20.30 -7.38
CA ILE A 12 6.34 -19.04 -7.30
C ILE A 12 6.02 -18.16 -8.50
N LEU A 13 6.07 -18.73 -9.71
CA LEU A 13 5.78 -18.01 -10.94
C LEU A 13 4.36 -17.41 -10.92
N GLU A 14 3.38 -18.20 -10.48
CA GLU A 14 2.00 -17.78 -10.37
C GLU A 14 1.82 -16.60 -9.40
N LYS A 15 2.43 -16.67 -8.22
CA LYS A 15 2.45 -15.55 -7.25
C LYS A 15 3.14 -14.30 -7.79
N CYS A 16 4.23 -14.47 -8.55
CA CYS A 16 4.91 -13.35 -9.18
C CYS A 16 4.01 -12.65 -10.21
N LYS A 17 3.28 -13.41 -11.03
CA LYS A 17 2.32 -12.86 -11.99
C LYS A 17 1.17 -12.15 -11.27
N GLU A 18 0.61 -12.76 -10.23
CA GLU A 18 -0.44 -12.14 -9.40
C GLU A 18 0.01 -10.78 -8.83
N CYS A 19 1.22 -10.73 -8.25
CA CYS A 19 1.80 -9.50 -7.72
C CYS A 19 2.03 -8.45 -8.82
N LEU A 20 2.48 -8.85 -10.01
CA LEU A 20 2.68 -7.93 -11.13
C LEU A 20 1.34 -7.34 -11.60
N ILE A 21 0.32 -8.18 -11.76
CA ILE A 21 -1.04 -7.77 -12.12
C ILE A 21 -1.63 -6.80 -11.09
N ALA A 22 -1.34 -6.98 -9.79
CA ALA A 22 -1.76 -6.07 -8.74
C ALA A 22 -1.17 -4.65 -8.86
N THR A 23 -0.14 -4.46 -9.68
CA THR A 23 0.45 -3.13 -9.96
C THR A 23 0.03 -2.54 -11.30
N ALA A 24 -0.73 -3.29 -12.10
CA ALA A 24 -1.19 -2.84 -13.40
C ALA A 24 -2.28 -1.77 -13.30
N THR A 25 -2.37 -0.92 -14.31
CA THR A 25 -3.49 0.01 -14.46
C THR A 25 -4.65 -0.69 -15.16
N SER A 26 -5.89 -0.30 -14.87
CA SER A 26 -7.07 -0.95 -15.46
C SER A 26 -7.11 -0.83 -16.99
N ASP A 27 -6.67 0.29 -17.54
CA ASP A 27 -6.52 0.48 -18.98
C ASP A 27 -5.37 -0.36 -19.56
N GLY A 28 -4.31 -0.61 -18.78
CA GLY A 28 -3.24 -1.54 -19.14
C GLY A 28 -3.75 -2.98 -19.23
N VAL A 29 -4.56 -3.42 -18.27
CA VAL A 29 -5.18 -4.75 -18.28
C VAL A 29 -6.14 -4.90 -19.45
N VAL A 30 -6.98 -3.90 -19.74
CA VAL A 30 -7.87 -3.96 -20.91
C VAL A 30 -7.08 -4.01 -22.22
N ARG A 31 -6.02 -3.22 -22.36
CA ARG A 31 -5.16 -3.24 -23.57
C ARG A 31 -4.39 -4.55 -23.74
N ALA A 32 -4.14 -5.29 -22.67
CA ALA A 32 -3.43 -6.57 -22.74
C ALA A 32 -4.18 -7.64 -23.55
N GLU A 33 -5.48 -7.45 -23.83
CA GLU A 33 -6.27 -8.29 -24.74
C GLU A 33 -5.67 -8.34 -26.16
N LEU A 34 -4.99 -7.25 -26.57
CA LEU A 34 -4.34 -7.12 -27.87
C LEU A 34 -2.85 -7.49 -27.83
N SER A 35 -2.37 -8.05 -26.71
CA SER A 35 -0.97 -8.45 -26.57
C SER A 35 -0.69 -9.83 -27.19
N ALA A 36 0.57 -10.27 -27.11
CA ALA A 36 0.98 -11.60 -27.54
C ALA A 36 0.71 -12.70 -26.50
N LEU A 37 0.03 -12.39 -25.39
CA LEU A 37 -0.32 -13.38 -24.36
C LEU A 37 -1.35 -14.38 -24.90
N GLU A 38 -1.22 -15.63 -24.46
CA GLU A 38 -2.22 -16.66 -24.72
C GLU A 38 -3.58 -16.25 -24.13
N ARG A 39 -4.67 -16.54 -24.86
CA ARG A 39 -6.00 -16.06 -24.50
C ARG A 39 -6.44 -16.53 -23.11
N ASP A 40 -6.19 -17.79 -22.79
CA ASP A 40 -6.58 -18.37 -21.50
C ASP A 40 -5.81 -17.75 -20.33
N GLU A 41 -4.53 -17.43 -20.55
CA GLU A 41 -3.70 -16.72 -19.57
C GLU A 41 -4.18 -15.28 -19.38
N PHE A 42 -4.50 -14.58 -20.47
CA PHE A 42 -5.06 -13.24 -20.41
C PHE A 42 -6.38 -13.19 -19.63
N GLU A 43 -7.35 -14.05 -19.96
CA GLU A 43 -8.66 -14.06 -19.30
C GLU A 43 -8.55 -14.41 -17.82
N LYS A 44 -7.64 -15.32 -17.45
CA LYS A 44 -7.31 -15.62 -16.05
C LYS A 44 -6.87 -14.36 -15.31
N TRP A 45 -5.87 -13.64 -15.82
CA TRP A 45 -5.33 -12.46 -15.13
C TRP A 45 -6.27 -11.26 -15.14
N LYS A 46 -7.06 -11.09 -16.20
CA LYS A 46 -8.15 -10.11 -16.26
C LYS A 46 -9.17 -10.38 -15.16
N HIS A 47 -9.59 -11.63 -14.99
CA HIS A 47 -10.51 -12.01 -13.92
C HIS A 47 -9.89 -11.76 -12.54
N VAL A 48 -8.64 -12.16 -12.31
CA VAL A 48 -7.94 -11.88 -11.05
C VAL A 48 -7.94 -10.38 -10.74
N TYR A 49 -7.59 -9.55 -11.73
CA TYR A 49 -7.55 -8.09 -11.56
C TYR A 49 -8.91 -7.49 -11.18
N PHE A 50 -9.96 -7.76 -11.96
CA PHE A 50 -11.26 -7.11 -11.79
C PHE A 50 -12.15 -7.74 -10.72
N ASN A 51 -11.89 -8.99 -10.31
CA ASN A 51 -12.80 -9.72 -9.41
C ASN A 51 -12.17 -10.16 -8.09
N GLN A 52 -10.84 -10.20 -7.97
CA GLN A 52 -10.16 -10.74 -6.78
C GLN A 52 -9.24 -9.74 -6.10
N GLN A 53 -8.65 -8.80 -6.85
CA GLN A 53 -7.66 -7.86 -6.29
C GLN A 53 -8.25 -6.55 -5.76
N HIS A 54 -9.55 -6.29 -5.98
CA HIS A 54 -10.28 -5.16 -5.38
C HIS A 54 -9.71 -3.78 -5.67
N HIS A 55 -9.46 -3.49 -6.96
CA HIS A 55 -8.87 -2.21 -7.43
C HIS A 55 -9.88 -1.05 -7.55
N ASP A 56 -11.16 -1.25 -7.23
CA ASP A 56 -12.23 -0.27 -7.46
C ASP A 56 -12.12 0.97 -6.54
N SER A 57 -11.85 0.77 -5.25
CA SER A 57 -11.70 1.86 -4.30
C SER A 57 -10.92 1.44 -3.05
N LEU A 58 -10.39 2.41 -2.31
CA LEU A 58 -9.74 2.15 -1.01
C LEU A 58 -10.65 1.41 -0.04
N TYR A 59 -11.94 1.77 0.01
CA TYR A 59 -12.90 1.08 0.86
C TYR A 59 -13.07 -0.38 0.44
N ASP A 60 -13.30 -0.63 -0.85
CA ASP A 60 -13.49 -1.98 -1.38
C ASP A 60 -12.28 -2.88 -1.07
N TYR A 61 -11.06 -2.35 -1.25
CA TYR A 61 -9.84 -3.06 -0.91
C TYR A 61 -9.80 -3.47 0.57
N PHE A 62 -9.99 -2.53 1.51
CA PHE A 62 -9.86 -2.85 2.94
C PHE A 62 -11.04 -3.64 3.51
N ASP A 63 -12.24 -3.52 2.94
CA ASP A 63 -13.43 -4.28 3.35
C ASP A 63 -13.30 -5.76 2.92
N ASN A 64 -12.77 -6.03 1.72
CA ASN A 64 -12.65 -7.40 1.19
C ASN A 64 -11.34 -8.10 1.53
N GLN A 65 -10.21 -7.39 1.54
CA GLN A 65 -8.92 -7.97 1.96
C GLN A 65 -8.93 -8.29 3.46
N GLY A 66 -9.88 -7.75 4.22
CA GLY A 66 -10.03 -7.98 5.65
C GLY A 66 -8.87 -7.38 6.45
N THR A 67 -9.18 -6.60 7.47
CA THR A 67 -8.21 -6.24 8.51
C THR A 67 -7.69 -7.47 9.28
N SER A 68 -8.36 -8.63 9.12
CA SER A 68 -8.06 -9.92 9.74
C SER A 68 -7.13 -10.83 8.94
N SER A 69 -6.90 -10.62 7.64
CA SER A 69 -6.09 -11.54 6.82
C SER A 69 -4.60 -11.41 7.09
N VAL A 70 -4.16 -10.25 7.56
CA VAL A 70 -2.76 -9.97 7.88
C VAL A 70 -2.62 -9.83 9.40
N PRO A 71 -2.06 -10.83 10.11
CA PRO A 71 -2.01 -10.85 11.58
C PRO A 71 -1.27 -9.64 12.18
N ASN A 72 -0.35 -9.05 11.40
CA ASN A 72 0.44 -7.88 11.79
C ASN A 72 -0.04 -6.58 11.14
N GLY A 73 -1.29 -6.53 10.68
CA GLY A 73 -1.89 -5.38 9.99
C GLY A 73 -1.26 -5.11 8.62
N HIS A 74 -1.88 -4.20 7.88
CA HIS A 74 -1.50 -3.88 6.51
C HIS A 74 -0.40 -2.82 6.49
N LEU A 75 0.58 -2.99 5.61
CA LEU A 75 1.57 -1.97 5.26
C LEU A 75 1.66 -1.89 3.74
N LEU A 76 1.06 -0.84 3.17
CA LEU A 76 0.80 -0.76 1.74
C LEU A 76 1.36 0.52 1.13
N ILE A 77 1.76 0.43 -0.14
CA ILE A 77 2.02 1.58 -1.00
C ILE A 77 1.02 1.49 -2.14
N ILE A 78 0.19 2.51 -2.29
CA ILE A 78 -0.88 2.56 -3.28
C ILE A 78 -0.57 3.64 -4.29
N ASN A 79 -0.52 3.27 -5.57
CA ASN A 79 -0.40 4.22 -6.66
C ASN A 79 -1.80 4.62 -7.13
N THR A 80 -2.07 5.91 -7.28
CA THR A 80 -3.36 6.41 -7.77
C THR A 80 -3.19 7.59 -8.71
N PHE A 81 -4.10 7.70 -9.67
CA PHE A 81 -4.24 8.89 -10.53
C PHE A 81 -5.20 9.92 -9.94
N SER A 82 -5.80 9.65 -8.78
CA SER A 82 -6.72 10.57 -8.11
C SER A 82 -5.99 11.81 -7.60
N ASN A 83 -6.70 12.92 -7.44
CA ASN A 83 -6.13 14.17 -6.95
C ASN A 83 -5.62 14.02 -5.50
N ILE A 84 -4.50 14.64 -5.13
CA ILE A 84 -3.97 14.63 -3.74
C ILE A 84 -4.87 15.34 -2.72
N ASN A 85 -5.83 16.14 -3.18
CA ASN A 85 -6.84 16.78 -2.34
C ASN A 85 -8.12 15.95 -2.21
N THR A 86 -8.14 14.73 -2.75
CA THR A 86 -9.26 13.80 -2.54
C THR A 86 -9.43 13.56 -1.04
N ASP A 87 -10.67 13.61 -0.57
CA ASP A 87 -10.99 13.34 0.83
C ASP A 87 -10.90 11.84 1.11
N VAL A 88 -9.70 11.38 1.46
CA VAL A 88 -9.43 9.97 1.76
C VAL A 88 -10.20 9.48 2.99
N MET A 89 -10.44 10.36 3.98
CA MET A 89 -11.26 10.03 5.15
C MET A 89 -12.67 9.65 4.72
N PHE A 90 -13.27 10.46 3.85
CA PHE A 90 -14.58 10.17 3.29
C PHE A 90 -14.58 8.87 2.47
N CYS A 91 -13.53 8.62 1.68
CA CYS A 91 -13.41 7.40 0.89
C CYS A 91 -13.37 6.13 1.75
N LEU A 92 -12.74 6.15 2.93
CA LEU A 92 -12.60 4.99 3.81
C LEU A 92 -13.81 4.71 4.70
N ARG A 93 -14.73 5.67 4.83
CA ARG A 93 -16.03 5.56 5.50
C ARG A 93 -15.98 5.15 6.99
N LYS A 94 -15.68 3.88 7.28
CA LYS A 94 -15.83 3.25 8.61
C LYS A 94 -14.54 3.22 9.43
N PHE A 95 -13.38 3.40 8.80
CA PHE A 95 -12.10 3.34 9.50
C PHE A 95 -11.79 4.69 10.16
N SER A 96 -11.35 4.68 11.43
CA SER A 96 -10.71 5.85 12.02
C SER A 96 -9.32 5.98 11.43
N CYS A 97 -9.00 7.14 10.86
CA CYS A 97 -7.75 7.35 10.17
C CYS A 97 -7.06 8.65 10.56
N GLN A 98 -5.74 8.56 10.66
CA GLN A 98 -4.85 9.71 10.61
C GLN A 98 -4.42 9.91 9.16
N VAL A 99 -4.80 11.03 8.53
CA VAL A 99 -4.42 11.36 7.15
C VAL A 99 -3.56 12.61 7.14
N ASP A 100 -2.32 12.46 6.69
CA ASP A 100 -1.38 13.57 6.56
C ASP A 100 -0.78 13.60 5.14
N LYS A 101 -0.50 14.78 4.61
CA LYS A 101 0.31 14.91 3.38
C LYS A 101 1.77 14.93 3.77
N LEU A 102 2.62 14.10 3.14
CA LEU A 102 4.04 14.01 3.50
C LEU A 102 4.78 15.35 3.36
N SER A 103 4.32 16.23 2.46
CA SER A 103 4.90 17.57 2.22
C SER A 103 4.76 18.57 3.38
N ILE A 104 3.90 18.30 4.37
CA ILE A 104 3.75 19.17 5.55
C ILE A 104 4.94 19.04 6.51
N PHE A 105 5.59 17.88 6.52
CA PHE A 105 6.73 17.62 7.40
C PHE A 105 7.99 18.23 6.79
N LYS A 106 8.65 19.10 7.55
CA LYS A 106 9.89 19.77 7.14
C LYS A 106 11.13 19.09 7.71
N THR A 107 10.96 18.28 8.75
CA THR A 107 12.05 17.53 9.39
C THR A 107 11.65 16.08 9.64
N GLU A 108 12.64 15.20 9.71
CA GLU A 108 12.45 13.81 10.12
C GLU A 108 11.79 13.71 11.49
N ALA A 109 12.20 14.55 12.45
CA ALA A 109 11.63 14.54 13.80
C ALA A 109 10.12 14.82 13.82
N GLN A 110 9.63 15.73 12.97
CA GLN A 110 8.19 16.01 12.86
C GLN A 110 7.43 14.79 12.36
N LEU A 111 7.92 14.14 11.30
CA LEU A 111 7.33 12.93 10.76
C LEU A 111 7.38 11.78 11.78
N SER A 112 8.55 11.54 12.38
CA SER A 112 8.76 10.50 13.38
C SER A 112 7.85 10.68 14.59
N ASN A 113 7.69 11.89 15.12
CA ASN A 113 6.78 12.15 16.24
C ASN A 113 5.32 11.89 15.86
N ARG A 114 4.92 12.27 14.65
CA ARG A 114 3.56 12.07 14.15
C ARG A 114 3.24 10.59 13.94
N VAL A 115 4.16 9.83 13.36
CA VAL A 115 4.02 8.38 13.18
C VAL A 115 4.08 7.65 14.54
N LYS A 116 4.99 8.06 15.44
CA LYS A 116 5.08 7.51 16.80
C LYS A 116 3.78 7.69 17.58
N HIS A 117 3.14 8.85 17.48
CA HIS A 117 1.85 9.10 18.11
C HIS A 117 0.77 8.18 17.57
N PHE A 118 0.70 7.98 16.24
CA PHE A 118 -0.24 7.01 15.66
C PHE A 118 -0.05 5.60 16.25
N TRP A 119 1.18 5.14 16.46
CA TRP A 119 1.45 3.81 17.02
C TRP A 119 1.37 3.71 18.55
N SER A 120 1.09 4.81 19.26
CA SER A 120 0.91 4.78 20.73
C SER A 120 -0.47 4.22 21.12
N GLU A 121 -0.61 3.86 22.40
CA GLU A 121 -1.89 3.47 23.02
C GLU A 121 -2.90 4.62 23.08
N GLU A 122 -2.44 5.87 23.04
CA GLU A 122 -3.29 7.07 23.12
C GLU A 122 -4.05 7.33 21.81
N SER A 123 -3.56 6.81 20.69
CA SER A 123 -4.20 7.00 19.39
C SER A 123 -5.28 5.94 19.16
N ASN A 124 -6.50 6.40 18.91
CA ASN A 124 -7.67 5.58 18.54
C ASN A 124 -7.79 5.35 17.03
N ASP A 125 -6.86 5.88 16.23
CA ASP A 125 -6.86 5.69 14.79
C ASP A 125 -6.41 4.28 14.43
N GLN A 126 -7.16 3.63 13.55
CA GLN A 126 -6.86 2.29 13.05
C GLN A 126 -5.97 2.33 11.82
N MET A 127 -5.97 3.43 11.07
CA MET A 127 -5.22 3.55 9.82
C MET A 127 -4.41 4.85 9.75
N LEU A 128 -3.11 4.71 9.47
CA LEU A 128 -2.24 5.81 9.11
C LEU A 128 -2.17 5.93 7.60
N ILE A 129 -2.36 7.14 7.08
CA ILE A 129 -2.29 7.43 5.65
C ILE A 129 -1.36 8.61 5.41
N LEU A 130 -0.29 8.36 4.67
CA LEU A 130 0.58 9.41 4.17
C LEU A 130 0.35 9.61 2.67
N GLN A 131 -0.19 10.77 2.30
CA GLN A 131 -0.39 11.16 0.90
C GLN A 131 0.85 11.86 0.36
N CYS A 132 1.34 11.43 -0.81
CA CYS A 132 2.51 11.98 -1.47
C CYS A 132 2.17 12.32 -2.92
N ASP A 133 2.48 13.54 -3.36
CA ASP A 133 2.48 13.85 -4.80
C ASP A 133 3.91 13.65 -5.32
N ILE A 134 4.08 12.74 -6.27
CA ILE A 134 5.39 12.35 -6.81
C ILE A 134 6.13 13.51 -7.48
N THR A 135 5.42 14.58 -7.85
CA THR A 135 6.01 15.77 -8.48
C THR A 135 6.58 16.74 -7.47
N THR A 136 6.12 16.68 -6.21
CA THR A 136 6.51 17.63 -5.15
C THR A 136 7.35 17.01 -4.05
N VAL A 137 7.28 15.69 -3.87
CA VAL A 137 7.99 14.98 -2.80
C VAL A 137 9.10 14.11 -3.39
N SER A 138 10.32 14.27 -2.88
CA SER A 138 11.45 13.46 -3.33
C SER A 138 11.29 11.97 -2.95
N THR A 139 11.81 11.08 -3.80
CA THR A 139 11.86 9.63 -3.52
C THR A 139 12.58 9.31 -2.20
N GLY A 140 13.57 10.15 -1.81
CA GLY A 140 14.25 10.03 -0.52
C GLY A 140 13.31 10.21 0.67
N CYS A 141 12.40 11.19 0.60
CA CYS A 141 11.40 11.41 1.64
C CYS A 141 10.40 10.24 1.75
N ILE A 142 9.99 9.67 0.61
CA ILE A 142 9.08 8.52 0.60
C ILE A 142 9.75 7.29 1.24
N LYS A 143 11.02 7.03 0.89
CA LYS A 143 11.84 5.97 1.50
C LYS A 143 12.00 6.17 3.00
N LEU A 144 12.30 7.39 3.43
CA LEU A 144 12.42 7.73 4.86
C LEU A 144 11.10 7.50 5.59
N ALA A 145 9.96 7.94 5.03
CA ALA A 145 8.65 7.73 5.62
C ALA A 145 8.32 6.23 5.79
N LYS A 146 8.61 5.42 4.77
CA LYS A 146 8.47 3.95 4.86
C LYS A 146 9.29 3.38 6.00
N LEU A 147 10.59 3.73 6.09
CA LEU A 147 11.48 3.24 7.14
C LEU A 147 10.98 3.60 8.55
N ILE A 148 10.51 4.84 8.73
CA ILE A 148 9.95 5.32 10.01
C ILE A 148 8.69 4.54 10.38
N ILE A 149 7.77 4.34 9.43
CA ILE A 149 6.55 3.54 9.64
C ILE A 149 6.90 2.11 10.04
N GLU A 150 7.84 1.48 9.33
CA GLU A 150 8.28 0.12 9.61
C GLU A 150 8.92 -0.03 10.98
N GLN A 151 9.75 0.94 11.38
CA GLN A 151 10.39 0.95 12.70
C GLN A 151 9.34 1.00 13.81
N PHE A 152 8.42 1.97 13.77
CA PHE A 152 7.39 2.09 14.81
C PHE A 152 6.36 0.95 14.78
N ARG A 153 6.06 0.38 13.59
CA ARG A 153 5.23 -0.82 13.47
C ARG A 153 5.87 -2.03 14.15
N LYS A 154 7.17 -2.26 13.94
CA LYS A 154 7.90 -3.36 14.60
C LYS A 154 7.86 -3.21 16.12
N ASP A 155 8.12 -2.00 16.60
CA ASP A 155 8.08 -1.70 18.03
C ASP A 155 6.67 -1.88 18.63
N PHE A 156 5.62 -1.50 17.88
CA PHE A 156 4.22 -1.73 18.28
C PHE A 156 3.87 -3.21 18.37
N ILE A 157 4.21 -4.01 17.34
CA ILE A 157 3.93 -5.46 17.33
C ILE A 157 4.65 -6.15 18.49
N ALA A 158 5.94 -5.85 18.71
CA ALA A 158 6.73 -6.44 19.79
C ALA A 158 6.17 -6.14 21.18
N LYS A 159 5.54 -4.97 21.36
CA LYS A 159 4.87 -4.58 22.61
C LYS A 159 3.47 -5.15 22.74
N LYS A 160 2.72 -5.25 21.64
CA LYS A 160 1.36 -5.79 21.61
C LYS A 160 1.30 -7.21 22.18
N ASP A 161 2.29 -8.04 21.88
CA ASP A 161 2.38 -9.41 22.42
C ASP A 161 2.56 -9.46 23.95
N GLN A 162 2.97 -8.34 24.57
CA GLN A 162 3.21 -8.20 26.01
C GLN A 162 2.07 -7.47 26.74
N MET A 163 1.07 -6.96 26.01
CA MET A 163 -0.01 -6.17 26.59
C MET A 163 -1.12 -7.04 27.17
N GLU A 164 -1.60 -6.68 28.35
CA GLU A 164 -2.70 -7.39 29.05
C GLU A 164 -4.08 -7.15 28.41
N HIS A 165 -4.22 -6.10 27.59
CA HIS A 165 -5.47 -5.71 26.95
C HIS A 165 -5.41 -5.86 25.42
N ILE A 166 -6.55 -6.19 24.81
CA ILE A 166 -6.65 -6.36 23.35
C ILE A 166 -6.57 -4.99 22.69
N VAL A 167 -5.40 -4.63 22.17
CA VAL A 167 -5.22 -3.45 21.32
C VAL A 167 -5.62 -3.79 19.88
N PRO A 168 -6.48 -2.99 19.23
CA PRO A 168 -6.86 -3.22 17.84
C PRO A 168 -5.64 -3.20 16.92
N MET A 169 -5.69 -3.98 15.84
CA MET A 169 -4.61 -3.96 14.85
C MET A 169 -4.61 -2.61 14.12
N LYS A 170 -3.41 -2.06 13.92
CA LYS A 170 -3.20 -0.80 13.20
C LYS A 170 -2.64 -1.08 11.81
N HIS A 171 -3.08 -0.29 10.84
CA HIS A 171 -2.72 -0.38 9.43
C HIS A 171 -2.01 0.89 8.98
N ALA A 172 -1.10 0.79 8.01
CA ALA A 172 -0.43 1.95 7.44
C ALA A 172 -0.42 1.88 5.92
N CYS A 173 -0.65 3.03 5.28
CA CYS A 173 -0.69 3.17 3.85
C CYS A 173 0.06 4.44 3.42
N ILE A 174 0.87 4.33 2.38
CA ILE A 174 1.41 5.49 1.66
C ILE A 174 0.70 5.56 0.31
N ILE A 175 -0.02 6.65 0.05
CA ILE A 175 -0.70 6.88 -1.23
C ILE A 175 0.17 7.79 -2.09
N LEU A 176 0.60 7.29 -3.23
CA LEU A 176 1.36 8.01 -4.24
C LEU A 176 0.42 8.50 -5.34
N HIS A 177 0.25 9.82 -5.43
CA HIS A 177 -0.53 10.48 -6.46
C HIS A 177 0.35 10.72 -7.68
N ILE A 178 -0.03 10.11 -8.81
CA ILE A 178 0.68 10.10 -10.09
C ILE A 178 -0.10 10.93 -11.12
N HIS A 179 0.60 11.73 -11.91
CA HIS A 179 0.00 12.53 -12.99
C HIS A 179 0.27 11.85 -14.34
N ARG A 180 -0.79 11.49 -15.08
CA ARG A 180 -0.70 10.73 -16.35
C ARG A 180 0.07 11.45 -17.46
N GLU A 181 0.10 12.78 -17.44
CA GLU A 181 0.64 13.62 -18.51
C GLU A 181 2.15 13.89 -18.40
N GLN A 182 2.80 13.43 -17.32
CA GLN A 182 4.25 13.58 -17.16
C GLN A 182 4.98 12.36 -17.70
N GLU A 183 5.25 12.35 -19.01
CA GLU A 183 5.96 11.28 -19.73
C GLU A 183 7.38 10.96 -19.20
N SER A 184 7.93 11.77 -18.29
CA SER A 184 9.32 11.67 -17.82
C SER A 184 9.55 10.96 -16.47
N THR A 185 8.50 10.49 -15.77
CA THR A 185 8.63 9.82 -14.45
C THR A 185 8.29 8.32 -14.46
N PHE A 186 8.44 7.63 -15.60
CA PHE A 186 8.54 6.17 -15.62
C PHE A 186 9.77 5.63 -14.83
N SER A 187 10.67 6.51 -14.39
CA SER A 187 11.72 6.22 -13.40
C SER A 187 11.20 5.95 -11.98
N SER A 188 9.88 6.06 -11.76
CA SER A 188 9.23 5.85 -10.46
C SER A 188 8.72 4.42 -10.20
N PHE A 189 8.96 3.47 -11.13
CA PHE A 189 8.80 2.02 -10.88
C PHE A 189 9.75 1.59 -9.74
N ASN A 190 9.35 1.88 -8.51
CA ASN A 190 9.99 1.41 -7.31
C ASN A 190 9.04 0.36 -6.75
N PHE A 191 9.29 -0.91 -7.08
CA PHE A 191 8.90 -1.98 -6.17
C PHE A 191 9.67 -1.71 -4.88
N MET A 192 9.10 -0.90 -3.99
CA MET A 192 9.65 -0.62 -2.66
C MET A 192 9.39 -1.84 -1.77
N CYS A 193 9.68 -3.04 -2.27
CA CYS A 193 9.62 -4.29 -1.54
C CYS A 193 10.97 -4.52 -0.86
N GLY A 194 10.95 -4.86 0.42
CA GLY A 194 12.13 -5.04 1.27
C GLY A 194 11.92 -4.47 2.66
#